data_AF-A0A927SVD5-F1
#
_entry.id   AF-A0A927SVD5-F1
#
_cell.length_a   1.000
_cell.length_b   1.000
_cell.length_c   1.000
_cell.angle_alpha   90.00
_cell.angle_beta   90.00
_cell.angle_gamma   90.00
#
_symmetry.space_group_name_H-M   'P 1'
#
loop_
_entity.id
_entity.type
_entity.pdbx_description
1 polymer ?
#
loop_
_entity_poly.entity_id
_entity_poly.type
_entity_poly.pdbx_seq_one_letter_code
_entity_poly.pdbx_strand_id
1 'polypeptide(L)'
;MQQTFEHLLGLPTQAALAILASSGITGVDVVPTAAPPKRQPGPDELLRSDAGEQQGYASTRVVAVEEDGRRLIVSRFLVGLRPQPSKEE
;
A
#
# COMPACT_ATOMS: atom_id res chain seq x y z
N MET A 1 17.01 -13.16 19.13
CA MET A 1 17.43 -12.28 18.01
C MET A 1 16.15 -11.65 17.48
N GLN A 2 16.00 -10.32 17.54
CA GLN A 2 14.87 -9.62 16.90
C GLN A 2 15.13 -9.63 15.40
N GLN A 3 14.23 -10.19 14.60
CA GLN A 3 14.34 -10.06 13.14
C GLN A 3 13.76 -8.69 12.77
N THR A 4 14.63 -7.79 12.30
CA THR A 4 14.18 -6.47 11.86
C THR A 4 13.66 -6.56 10.43
N PHE A 5 12.35 -6.39 10.27
CA PHE A 5 11.66 -6.40 8.97
C PHE A 5 11.68 -5.02 8.28
N GLU A 6 12.68 -4.20 8.59
CA GLU A 6 12.83 -2.84 8.03
C GLU A 6 12.96 -2.87 6.50
N HIS A 7 13.52 -3.95 5.95
CA HIS A 7 13.63 -4.18 4.52
C HIS A 7 12.27 -4.34 3.80
N LEU A 8 11.18 -4.55 4.54
CA LEU A 8 9.82 -4.60 3.98
C LEU A 8 9.23 -3.20 3.75
N LEU A 9 9.78 -2.16 4.39
CA LEU A 9 9.26 -0.80 4.28
C LEU A 9 9.36 -0.30 2.84
N GLY A 10 8.25 0.25 2.34
CA GLY A 10 8.13 0.76 0.98
C GLY A 10 7.89 -0.31 -0.10
N LEU A 11 7.99 -1.61 0.24
CA LEU A 11 7.62 -2.68 -0.69
C LEU A 11 6.11 -2.68 -0.94
N PRO A 12 5.68 -3.08 -2.16
CA PRO A 12 4.28 -3.42 -2.40
C PRO A 12 3.82 -4.47 -1.39
N THR A 13 2.62 -4.31 -0.84
CA THR A 13 2.09 -5.20 0.21
C THR A 13 2.15 -6.67 -0.20
N GLN A 14 1.85 -7.00 -1.46
CA GLN A 14 1.98 -8.37 -1.96
C GLN A 14 3.41 -8.92 -1.91
N ALA A 15 4.40 -8.09 -2.26
CA ALA A 15 5.81 -8.51 -2.20
C ALA A 15 6.25 -8.76 -0.75
N ALA A 16 5.85 -7.88 0.18
CA ALA A 16 6.15 -8.06 1.60
C ALA A 16 5.50 -9.33 2.17
N LEU A 17 4.24 -9.61 1.83
CA LEU A 17 3.55 -10.84 2.23
C LEU A 17 4.25 -12.10 1.69
N ALA A 18 4.72 -12.07 0.44
CA ALA A 18 5.47 -13.19 -0.14
C ALA A 18 6.80 -13.44 0.60
N ILE A 19 7.53 -12.39 0.98
CA ILE A 19 8.77 -12.49 1.76
C ILE A 19 8.50 -13.08 3.14
N LEU A 20 7.46 -12.59 3.84
CA LEU A 20 7.06 -13.09 5.15
C LEU A 20 6.66 -14.57 5.08
N ALA A 21 5.86 -14.94 4.07
CA ALA A 21 5.47 -16.33 3.84
C ALA A 21 6.68 -17.23 3.58
N SER A 22 7.65 -16.78 2.79
CA SER A 22 8.91 -17.53 2.54
C SER A 22 9.76 -17.70 3.81
N SER A 23 9.58 -16.81 4.79
CA SER A 23 10.24 -16.86 6.10
C SER A 23 9.44 -17.65 7.14
N GLY A 24 8.33 -18.29 6.74
CA GLY A 24 7.46 -19.08 7.61
C GLY A 24 6.45 -18.26 8.43
N ILE A 25 6.34 -16.95 8.19
CA ILE A 25 5.37 -16.09 8.85
C ILE A 25 4.08 -16.08 8.02
N THR A 26 3.03 -16.68 8.57
CA THR A 26 1.69 -16.76 7.96
C THR A 26 0.64 -16.10 8.86
N GLY A 27 -0.53 -15.79 8.30
CA GLY A 27 -1.60 -15.12 9.05
C GLY A 27 -1.29 -13.66 9.41
N VAL A 28 -0.56 -12.96 8.53
CA VAL A 28 -0.18 -11.57 8.71
C VAL A 28 -1.42 -10.66 8.60
N ASP A 29 -1.64 -9.83 9.61
CA ASP A 29 -2.68 -8.81 9.62
C ASP A 29 -2.25 -7.59 8.79
N VAL A 30 -3.07 -7.16 7.84
CA VAL A 30 -2.79 -6.02 6.96
C VAL A 30 -3.74 -4.90 7.29
N VAL A 31 -3.20 -3.83 7.90
CA VAL A 31 -3.99 -2.71 8.41
C VAL A 31 -3.69 -1.46 7.58
N PRO A 32 -4.68 -0.88 6.88
CA PRO A 32 -4.49 0.41 6.22
C PRO A 32 -4.25 1.51 7.26
N THR A 33 -3.44 2.51 6.91
CA THR A 33 -3.26 3.70 7.75
C THR A 33 -4.62 4.33 8.03
N ALA A 34 -4.85 4.72 9.28
CA ALA A 34 -6.14 5.19 9.78
C ALA A 34 -6.53 6.60 9.29
N ALA A 35 -6.06 7.04 8.13
CA ALA A 35 -6.46 8.32 7.56
C ALA A 35 -7.97 8.25 7.23
N PRO A 36 -8.82 9.05 7.90
CA PRO A 36 -10.24 9.00 7.65
C PRO A 36 -10.53 9.40 6.20
N PRO A 37 -11.47 8.72 5.52
CA PRO A 37 -11.85 9.08 4.16
C PRO A 37 -12.33 10.54 4.13
N LYS A 38 -11.79 11.33 3.19
CA LYS A 38 -12.22 12.71 3.04
C LYS A 38 -13.67 12.77 2.58
N ARG A 39 -14.44 13.69 3.15
CA ARG A 39 -15.86 13.92 2.83
C ARG A 39 -16.08 14.25 1.35
N GLN A 40 -15.11 14.92 0.73
CA GLN A 40 -15.07 15.20 -0.71
C GLN A 40 -13.69 14.77 -1.23
N PRO A 41 -13.59 13.56 -1.83
CA PRO A 41 -12.34 13.11 -2.41
C PRO A 41 -11.98 13.98 -3.63
N GLY A 42 -10.75 14.49 -3.67
CA GLY A 42 -10.21 15.09 -4.88
C GLY A 42 -9.94 14.03 -5.96
N PRO A 43 -9.62 14.45 -7.19
CA PRO A 43 -9.33 13.52 -8.29
C PRO A 43 -8.20 12.53 -7.96
N ASP A 44 -7.17 12.99 -7.22
CA ASP A 44 -6.08 12.15 -6.75
C ASP A 44 -6.54 11.09 -5.72
N GLU A 45 -7.55 11.38 -4.91
CA GLU A 45 -8.11 10.40 -3.96
C GLU A 45 -8.90 9.31 -4.68
N LEU A 46 -9.58 9.64 -5.78
CA LEU A 46 -10.28 8.66 -6.63
C LEU A 46 -9.29 7.70 -7.28
N LEU A 47 -8.10 8.18 -7.63
CA LEU A 47 -7.00 7.35 -8.13
C LEU A 47 -6.34 6.51 -7.02
N ARG A 48 -6.34 6.97 -5.77
CA ARG A 48 -5.96 6.16 -4.59
C ARG A 48 -7.08 5.20 -4.16
N SER A 49 -7.76 4.58 -5.11
CA SER A 49 -8.75 3.52 -4.89
C SER A 49 -8.21 2.16 -5.34
N ASP A 50 -8.92 1.07 -5.01
CA ASP A 50 -8.57 -0.28 -5.48
C ASP A 50 -8.63 -0.37 -7.00
N ALA A 51 -9.59 0.33 -7.62
CA ALA A 51 -9.68 0.44 -9.07
C ALA A 51 -8.47 1.19 -9.66
N GLY A 52 -7.99 2.24 -8.99
CA GLY A 52 -6.79 2.97 -9.41
C GLY A 52 -5.52 2.13 -9.24
N GLU A 53 -5.44 1.30 -8.21
CA GLU A 53 -4.34 0.35 -8.03
C GLU A 53 -4.33 -0.74 -9.12
N GLN A 54 -5.48 -1.31 -9.47
CA GLN A 54 -5.59 -2.28 -10.57
C GLN A 54 -5.21 -1.68 -11.93
N GLN A 55 -5.45 -0.39 -12.13
CA GLN A 55 -5.06 0.35 -13.32
C GLN A 55 -3.59 0.83 -13.30
N GLY A 56 -2.87 0.58 -12.20
CA GLY A 56 -1.47 0.99 -12.05
C GLY A 56 -1.26 2.46 -11.70
N TYR A 57 -2.32 3.19 -11.33
CA TYR A 57 -2.26 4.59 -10.85
C TYR A 57 -1.95 4.72 -9.36
N ALA A 58 -2.10 3.64 -8.60
CA ALA A 58 -1.79 3.58 -7.19
C ALA A 58 -1.10 2.27 -6.80
N SER A 59 -0.39 2.29 -5.68
CA SER A 59 0.28 1.12 -5.11
C SER A 59 0.20 1.18 -3.60
N THR A 60 -0.34 0.13 -3.01
CA THR A 60 -0.39 -0.07 -1.57
C THR A 60 0.96 -0.63 -1.11
N ARG A 61 1.60 0.10 -0.19
CA ARG A 61 2.96 -0.16 0.28
C ARG A 61 3.02 -0.23 1.80
N VAL A 62 3.93 -1.04 2.31
CA VAL A 62 4.19 -1.14 3.75
C VAL A 62 4.83 0.14 4.25
N VAL A 63 4.29 0.70 5.32
CA VAL A 63 4.81 1.91 5.99
C VAL A 63 5.27 1.63 7.41
N ALA A 64 4.79 0.55 8.04
CA ALA A 64 5.35 0.04 9.28
C ALA A 64 5.17 -1.47 9.36
N VAL A 65 6.06 -2.11 10.11
CA VAL A 65 5.98 -3.53 10.45
C VAL A 65 5.94 -3.65 11.97
N GLU A 66 4.93 -4.33 12.48
CA GLU A 66 4.72 -4.58 13.90
C GLU A 66 4.69 -6.09 14.18
N GLU A 67 4.75 -6.45 15.47
CA GLU A 67 4.57 -7.83 15.95
C GLU A 67 5.47 -8.86 15.23
N ASP A 68 6.76 -8.53 15.06
CA ASP A 68 7.75 -9.39 14.37
C ASP A 68 7.28 -9.85 12.97
N GLY A 69 6.66 -8.96 12.21
CA GLY A 69 6.19 -9.25 10.85
C GLY A 69 4.78 -9.82 10.79
N ARG A 70 4.09 -10.00 11.92
CA ARG A 70 2.70 -10.48 11.96
C ARG A 70 1.68 -9.39 11.70
N ARG A 71 2.08 -8.12 11.73
CA ARG A 71 1.21 -7.00 11.41
C ARG A 71 1.91 -6.01 10.49
N LEU A 72 1.28 -5.72 9.36
CA LEU A 72 1.76 -4.73 8.38
C LEU A 72 0.82 -3.54 8.37
N ILE A 73 1.37 -2.37 8.67
CA ILE A 73 0.67 -1.11 8.43
C ILE A 73 0.97 -0.67 7.01
N VAL A 74 -0.07 -0.44 6.21
CA VAL A 74 0.06 -0.14 4.79
C VAL A 74 -0.59 1.19 4.43
N SER A 75 -0.05 1.86 3.43
CA SER A 75 -0.63 3.08 2.89
C SER A 75 -0.64 3.02 1.37
N ARG A 76 -1.67 3.61 0.76
CA ARG A 76 -1.81 3.66 -0.69
C ARG A 76 -1.22 4.95 -1.24
N PHE A 77 -0.25 4.82 -2.14
CA PHE A 77 0.44 5.93 -2.79
C PHE A 77 0.05 5.99 -4.26
N LEU A 78 0.01 7.20 -4.84
CA LEU A 78 -0.10 7.32 -6.30
C LEU A 78 1.23 6.92 -6.93
N VAL A 79 1.15 6.10 -7.97
CA VAL A 79 2.29 5.67 -8.77
C VAL A 79 1.87 5.73 -10.24
N GLY A 80 2.71 6.27 -11.13
CA GLY A 80 2.38 6.44 -12.55
C GLY A 80 2.18 7.90 -12.98
N LEU A 81 2.20 8.12 -14.30
CA LEU A 81 1.84 9.39 -14.93
C LEU A 81 0.35 9.62 -14.69
N ARG A 82 -0.01 10.74 -14.05
CA ARG A 82 -1.43 11.12 -13.91
C ARG A 82 -2.09 11.05 -15.29
N PRO A 83 -3.34 10.57 -15.42
CA PRO A 83 -4.09 10.79 -16.64
C PRO A 83 -4.09 12.31 -16.89
N GLN A 84 -3.47 12.74 -18.00
CA GLN A 84 -3.60 14.13 -18.42
C GLN A 84 -5.09 14.37 -18.60
N PRO A 85 -5.68 15.44 -18.03
CA PRO A 85 -7.03 15.79 -18.39
C PRO A 85 -7.03 15.95 -19.91
N SER A 86 -7.80 15.13 -20.62
CA SER A 86 -8.05 15.32 -22.03
C SER A 86 -8.51 16.76 -22.18
N LYS A 87 -7.71 17.59 -22.84
CA LYS A 87 -8.21 18.87 -23.31
C LYS A 87 -9.35 18.52 -24.27
N GLU A 88 -10.58 18.81 -23.86
CA GLU A 88 -11.66 19.04 -24.83
C GLU A 88 -11.19 20.20 -25.71
N GLU A 89 -10.85 19.88 -26.95
CA GLU A 89 -10.79 20.80 -28.11
C GLU A 89 -11.86 20.37 -29.11
#